data_AF-A0A2D7ZRU7-F1
#
_entry.id   AF-A0A2D7ZRU7-F1
#
_cell.length_a   1.000
_cell.length_b   1.000
_cell.length_c   1.000
_cell.angle_alpha   90.00
_cell.angle_beta   90.00
_cell.angle_gamma   90.00
#
_symmetry.space_group_name_H-M   'P 1'
#
loop_
_entity.id
_entity.type
_entity.pdbx_description
1 polymer ?
#
loop_
_entity_poly.entity_id
_entity_poly.type
_entity_poly.pdbx_seq_one_letter_code
_entity_poly.pdbx_strand_id
1 'polypeptide(L)'
;MTATDSFGAISTGAGELQVANQAPRLTSVELAPASLERGQSVVVNIRAYDGHGVDRVQLDLREYGGGMVDLSSQGGGEPWAAMVEMPIGMTPGHQSLLVVATDGLGAVAQLRSYTPSSGAGDPVFGPHHVASGEEIPVEVHILNDRPTLTSSSISIEKRPEEPTVFTVEASDPDGLERVQIKLGVFAPVGGQEWAPMHDDGVNGGDAVAGDGIYSVLLSVRQGTPLGTHEVSLRAFDAYGELNTGSSAITLLEPTAQSGQGGGLDSAVLGGLGILVLVGAVFVLALMWQRGGQGGGSDRFGMQ
;
A
#
# COMPACT_ATOMS: atom_id res chain seq x y z
N MET A 1 43.35 -45.95 25.59
CA MET A 1 44.52 -46.55 24.93
C MET A 1 45.41 -47.20 25.96
N THR A 2 46.01 -48.34 25.63
CA THR A 2 46.87 -49.12 26.54
C THR A 2 48.24 -49.25 25.88
N ALA A 3 49.30 -48.90 26.60
CA ALA A 3 50.67 -49.15 26.17
C ALA A 3 51.30 -50.15 27.14
N THR A 4 51.86 -51.23 26.60
CA THR A 4 52.58 -52.24 27.37
C THR A 4 54.03 -52.25 26.91
N ASP A 5 54.97 -52.11 27.83
CA ASP A 5 56.40 -52.17 27.49
C ASP A 5 56.90 -53.62 27.36
N SER A 6 58.14 -53.77 26.90
CA SER A 6 58.79 -55.07 26.70
C SER A 6 59.08 -55.86 27.98
N PHE A 7 58.82 -55.28 29.16
CA PHE A 7 58.94 -55.93 30.47
C PHE A 7 57.58 -56.20 31.12
N GLY A 8 56.47 -55.95 30.40
CA GLY A 8 55.11 -56.24 30.86
C GLY A 8 54.49 -55.15 31.73
N ALA A 9 55.11 -53.97 31.84
CA ALA A 9 54.49 -52.83 32.52
C ALA A 9 53.39 -52.24 31.62
N ILE A 10 52.19 -52.08 32.17
CA ILE A 10 51.01 -51.57 31.43
C ILE A 10 50.71 -50.15 31.92
N SER A 11 50.59 -49.21 30.98
CA SER A 11 50.05 -47.87 31.20
C SER A 11 48.73 -47.71 30.43
N THR A 12 47.69 -47.31 31.14
CA THR A 12 46.38 -46.99 30.55
C THR A 12 46.15 -45.49 30.55
N GLY A 13 45.94 -44.92 29.37
CA GLY A 13 45.41 -43.57 29.21
C GLY A 13 43.94 -43.62 28.80
N ALA A 14 43.09 -42.89 29.51
CA ALA A 14 41.75 -42.57 29.05
C ALA A 14 41.77 -41.21 28.34
N GLY A 15 41.03 -41.10 27.24
CA GLY A 15 40.75 -39.84 26.58
C GLY A 15 39.24 -39.76 26.35
N GLU A 16 38.67 -38.58 26.52
CA GLU A 16 37.27 -38.33 26.19
C GLU A 16 37.17 -37.92 24.72
N LEU A 17 36.30 -38.59 23.96
CA LEU A 17 35.90 -38.17 22.62
C LEU A 17 34.51 -37.55 22.72
N GLN A 18 34.43 -36.24 22.54
CA GLN A 18 33.14 -35.58 22.44
C GLN A 18 32.56 -35.83 21.04
N VAL A 19 31.52 -36.65 20.97
CA VAL A 19 30.73 -36.82 19.74
C VAL A 19 29.55 -35.86 19.83
N ALA A 20 29.62 -34.76 19.08
CA ALA A 20 28.50 -33.83 18.97
C ALA A 20 27.50 -34.36 17.93
N ASN A 21 26.22 -34.25 18.26
CA ASN A 21 25.16 -34.47 17.29
C ASN A 21 25.25 -33.38 16.20
N GLN A 22 25.28 -33.78 14.94
CA GLN A 22 25.28 -32.84 13.82
C GLN A 22 23.83 -32.52 13.46
N ALA A 23 23.57 -31.30 13.01
CA ALA A 23 22.24 -30.95 12.56
C ALA A 23 22.00 -31.47 11.13
N PRO A 24 20.72 -31.62 10.71
CA PRO A 24 20.39 -32.07 9.36
C PRO A 24 21.01 -31.22 8.25
N ARG A 25 21.23 -31.84 7.09
CA ARG A 25 21.72 -31.19 5.86
C ARG A 25 20.72 -31.39 4.73
N LEU A 26 20.61 -30.43 3.83
CA LEU A 26 19.82 -30.60 2.60
C LEU A 26 20.68 -31.26 1.51
N THR A 27 20.13 -32.29 0.87
CA THR A 27 20.80 -33.04 -0.21
C THR A 27 20.15 -32.84 -1.57
N SER A 28 18.91 -32.34 -1.62
CA SER A 28 18.21 -31.99 -2.86
C SER A 28 17.06 -31.05 -2.52
N VAL A 29 16.85 -30.05 -3.36
CA VAL A 29 15.66 -29.19 -3.32
C VAL A 29 15.13 -29.03 -4.74
N GLU A 30 13.83 -29.15 -4.90
CA GLU A 30 13.11 -28.92 -6.16
C GLU A 30 11.92 -27.99 -5.89
N LEU A 31 11.82 -26.95 -6.72
CA LEU A 31 10.81 -25.89 -6.64
C LEU A 31 10.11 -25.81 -8.00
N ALA A 32 8.80 -26.04 -8.03
CA ALA A 32 8.03 -26.08 -9.27
C ALA A 32 6.70 -25.28 -9.15
N PRO A 33 6.52 -24.19 -9.92
CA PRO A 33 7.50 -23.56 -10.82
C PRO A 33 8.62 -22.82 -10.06
N ALA A 34 9.79 -22.66 -10.68
CA ALA A 34 10.91 -21.90 -10.10
C ALA A 34 10.82 -20.38 -10.37
N SER A 35 9.92 -19.95 -11.27
CA SER A 35 9.64 -18.54 -11.58
C SER A 35 8.14 -18.30 -11.52
N LEU A 36 7.70 -17.31 -10.75
CA LEU A 36 6.28 -17.07 -10.45
C LEU A 36 6.03 -15.65 -9.95
N GLU A 37 4.76 -15.25 -9.94
CA GLU A 37 4.30 -13.98 -9.34
C GLU A 37 4.04 -14.16 -7.84
N ARG A 38 3.97 -13.05 -7.10
CA ARG A 38 3.55 -13.05 -5.69
C ARG A 38 2.13 -13.61 -5.54
N GLY A 39 1.86 -14.29 -4.42
CA GLY A 39 0.58 -14.95 -4.17
C GLY A 39 0.35 -16.24 -4.97
N GLN A 40 1.23 -16.57 -5.93
CA GLN A 40 1.20 -17.88 -6.58
C GLN A 40 1.84 -18.95 -5.69
N SER A 41 1.42 -20.19 -5.88
CA SER A 41 1.93 -21.34 -5.12
C SER A 41 3.04 -22.08 -5.86
N VAL A 42 4.06 -22.49 -5.13
CA VAL A 42 5.14 -23.38 -5.56
C VAL A 42 5.04 -24.72 -4.85
N VAL A 43 5.26 -25.81 -5.58
CA VAL A 43 5.49 -27.13 -4.98
C VAL A 43 6.94 -27.22 -4.57
N VAL A 44 7.17 -27.48 -3.28
CA VAL A 44 8.49 -27.59 -2.67
C VAL A 44 8.74 -29.04 -2.32
N ASN A 45 9.78 -29.65 -2.89
CA ASN A 45 10.26 -30.98 -2.52
C ASN A 45 11.69 -30.87 -1.97
N ILE A 46 11.93 -31.38 -0.76
CA ILE A 46 13.22 -31.29 -0.08
C ILE A 46 13.65 -32.68 0.39
N ARG A 47 14.90 -33.06 0.09
CA ARG A 47 15.57 -34.18 0.75
C ARG A 47 16.56 -33.64 1.77
N ALA A 48 16.44 -34.16 2.99
CA ALA A 48 17.33 -33.83 4.09
C ALA A 48 17.91 -35.12 4.68
N TYR A 49 19.14 -35.04 5.18
CA TYR A 49 19.84 -36.16 5.78
C TYR A 49 20.42 -35.77 7.14
N ASP A 50 20.21 -36.63 8.13
CA ASP A 50 20.93 -36.63 9.39
C ASP A 50 21.18 -38.09 9.85
N GLY A 51 22.27 -38.32 10.58
CA GLY A 51 22.62 -39.65 11.10
C GLY A 51 21.63 -40.19 12.13
N HIS A 52 20.92 -39.32 12.84
CA HIS A 52 19.86 -39.64 13.80
C HIS A 52 18.45 -39.51 13.18
N GLY A 53 18.36 -39.29 11.87
CA GLY A 53 17.11 -39.07 11.16
C GLY A 53 16.60 -37.65 11.29
N VAL A 54 15.83 -37.22 10.28
CA VAL A 54 15.21 -35.90 10.24
C VAL A 54 13.78 -36.02 10.78
N ASP A 55 13.46 -35.23 11.80
CA ASP A 55 12.15 -35.22 12.46
C ASP A 55 11.19 -34.21 11.81
N ARG A 56 11.71 -33.04 11.40
CA ARG A 56 10.90 -31.97 10.83
C ARG A 56 11.69 -31.14 9.83
N VAL A 57 11.02 -30.75 8.73
CA VAL A 57 11.51 -29.76 7.77
C VAL A 57 10.44 -28.69 7.60
N GLN A 58 10.84 -27.43 7.68
CA GLN A 58 9.96 -26.27 7.57
C GLN A 58 10.57 -25.25 6.62
N LEU A 59 9.73 -24.48 5.94
CA LEU A 59 10.13 -23.31 5.21
C LEU A 59 9.74 -22.06 6.00
N ASP A 60 10.70 -21.19 6.28
CA ASP A 60 10.50 -19.95 7.03
C ASP A 60 10.39 -18.76 6.07
N LEU A 61 9.19 -18.23 5.94
CA LEU A 61 8.87 -17.10 5.06
C LEU A 61 8.63 -15.80 5.81
N ARG A 62 8.91 -15.77 7.12
CA ARG A 62 8.63 -14.60 7.97
C ARG A 62 9.41 -13.36 7.55
N GLU A 63 10.58 -13.54 6.95
CA GLU A 63 11.37 -12.44 6.39
C GLU A 63 10.65 -11.68 5.26
N TYR A 64 9.69 -12.34 4.61
CA TYR A 64 8.89 -11.80 3.52
C TYR A 64 7.45 -11.46 3.95
N GLY A 65 7.18 -11.40 5.26
CA GLY A 65 5.84 -11.19 5.81
C GLY A 65 4.94 -12.43 5.78
N GLY A 66 5.49 -13.60 5.45
CA GLY A 66 4.80 -14.88 5.48
C GLY A 66 4.85 -15.57 6.85
N GLY A 67 4.46 -16.85 6.86
CA GLY A 67 4.52 -17.72 8.03
C GLY A 67 5.65 -18.75 7.96
N MET A 68 5.65 -19.67 8.92
CA MET A 68 6.44 -20.89 8.86
C MET A 68 5.56 -22.00 8.31
N VAL A 69 6.03 -22.72 7.29
CA VAL A 69 5.28 -23.78 6.61
C VAL A 69 5.94 -25.12 6.90
N ASP A 70 5.20 -26.03 7.52
CA ASP A 70 5.65 -27.41 7.74
C ASP A 70 5.58 -28.22 6.45
N LEU A 71 6.66 -28.92 6.11
CA LEU A 71 6.66 -29.90 5.04
C LEU A 71 6.25 -31.27 5.58
N SER A 72 5.57 -32.05 4.74
CA SER A 72 5.12 -33.40 5.06
C SER A 72 5.99 -34.45 4.38
N SER A 73 6.34 -35.54 5.06
CA SER A 73 7.06 -36.68 4.46
C SER A 73 6.20 -37.94 4.53
N GLN A 74 6.25 -38.75 3.47
CA GLN A 74 5.64 -40.09 3.46
C GLN A 74 6.57 -41.15 4.09
N GLY A 75 7.75 -40.76 4.58
CA GLY A 75 8.76 -41.67 5.11
C GLY A 75 9.50 -42.44 4.02
N GLY A 76 10.36 -43.39 4.41
CA GLY A 76 11.01 -44.32 3.48
C GLY A 76 12.02 -43.70 2.50
N GLY A 77 12.49 -42.47 2.75
CA GLY A 77 13.41 -41.75 1.86
C GLY A 77 12.71 -40.87 0.81
N GLU A 78 11.38 -40.77 0.85
CA GLU A 78 10.62 -39.82 0.05
C GLU A 78 10.92 -38.37 0.48
N PRO A 79 10.88 -37.40 -0.46
CA PRO A 79 11.11 -36.01 -0.14
C PRO A 79 10.04 -35.48 0.82
N TRP A 80 10.45 -34.51 1.63
CA TRP A 80 9.56 -33.62 2.35
C TRP A 80 8.88 -32.70 1.34
N ALA A 81 7.55 -32.63 1.36
CA ALA A 81 6.76 -31.93 0.37
C ALA A 81 5.75 -30.97 1.01
N ALA A 82 5.60 -29.79 0.41
CA ALA A 82 4.53 -28.84 0.70
C ALA A 82 4.16 -28.03 -0.56
N MET A 83 2.93 -27.52 -0.58
CA MET A 83 2.52 -26.45 -1.47
C MET A 83 2.60 -25.13 -0.68
N VAL A 84 3.31 -24.16 -1.23
CA VAL A 84 3.66 -22.93 -0.51
C VAL A 84 3.27 -21.74 -1.36
N GLU A 85 2.46 -20.85 -0.82
CA GLU A 85 2.15 -19.56 -1.45
C GLU A 85 3.28 -18.55 -1.22
N MET A 86 3.76 -17.89 -2.29
CA MET A 86 4.81 -16.87 -2.17
C MET A 86 4.26 -15.59 -1.53
N PRO A 87 4.85 -15.12 -0.42
CA PRO A 87 4.37 -13.92 0.27
C PRO A 87 4.40 -12.68 -0.61
N ILE A 88 3.42 -11.80 -0.41
CA ILE A 88 3.33 -10.51 -1.10
C ILE A 88 4.49 -9.55 -0.79
N GLY A 89 5.23 -9.77 0.30
CA GLY A 89 6.37 -8.94 0.69
C GLY A 89 7.69 -9.33 0.01
N MET A 90 7.69 -10.30 -0.90
CA MET A 90 8.89 -10.65 -1.68
C MET A 90 9.16 -9.60 -2.76
N THR A 91 10.41 -9.13 -2.83
CA THR A 91 10.84 -8.25 -3.91
C THR A 91 11.09 -9.04 -5.22
N PRO A 92 10.98 -8.40 -6.39
CA PRO A 92 11.24 -9.04 -7.68
C PRO A 92 12.69 -9.56 -7.79
N GLY A 93 12.88 -10.60 -8.60
CA GLY A 93 14.18 -11.23 -8.84
C GLY A 93 14.39 -12.51 -8.04
N HIS A 94 15.66 -12.94 -7.93
CA HIS A 94 16.01 -14.16 -7.21
C HIS A 94 15.92 -13.94 -5.70
N GLN A 95 15.01 -14.67 -5.05
CA GLN A 95 14.78 -14.64 -3.62
C GLN A 95 15.24 -15.95 -2.98
N SER A 96 16.07 -15.84 -1.95
CA SER A 96 16.57 -17.00 -1.21
C SER A 96 15.55 -17.45 -0.17
N LEU A 97 15.28 -18.75 -0.12
CA LEU A 97 14.33 -19.34 0.81
C LEU A 97 15.06 -19.99 2.00
N LEU A 98 14.60 -19.68 3.23
CA LEU A 98 15.15 -20.26 4.45
C LEU A 98 14.45 -21.57 4.82
N VAL A 99 15.20 -22.67 4.80
CA VAL A 99 14.75 -23.98 5.27
C VAL A 99 15.24 -24.22 6.69
N VAL A 100 14.34 -24.66 7.57
CA VAL A 100 14.65 -25.05 8.95
C VAL A 100 14.44 -26.55 9.08
N ALA A 101 15.49 -27.29 9.40
CA ALA A 101 15.43 -28.74 9.59
C ALA A 101 15.81 -29.11 11.02
N THR A 102 15.04 -29.99 11.65
CA THR A 102 15.27 -30.50 13.02
C THR A 102 15.44 -32.01 12.97
N ASP A 103 16.44 -32.55 13.67
CA ASP A 103 16.63 -33.99 13.81
C ASP A 103 15.84 -34.59 14.99
N GLY A 104 15.84 -35.92 15.09
CA GLY A 104 15.15 -36.66 16.16
C GLY A 104 15.72 -36.46 17.58
N LEU A 105 16.87 -35.79 17.72
CA LEU A 105 17.51 -35.48 19.01
C LEU A 105 17.45 -33.98 19.35
N GLY A 106 16.80 -33.17 18.51
CA GLY A 106 16.58 -31.74 18.69
C GLY A 106 17.67 -30.81 18.16
N ALA A 107 18.66 -31.29 17.39
CA ALA A 107 19.56 -30.38 16.70
C ALA A 107 18.85 -29.73 15.50
N VAL A 108 19.12 -28.44 15.29
CA VAL A 108 18.43 -27.61 14.30
C VAL A 108 19.44 -27.01 13.34
N ALA A 109 19.12 -27.05 12.05
CA ALA A 109 19.85 -26.36 10.98
C ALA A 109 18.96 -25.31 10.31
N GLN A 110 19.55 -24.17 9.98
CA GLN A 110 18.97 -23.09 9.19
C GLN A 110 19.77 -22.98 7.89
N LEU A 111 19.13 -23.31 6.76
CA LEU A 111 19.81 -23.60 5.50
C LEU A 111 19.16 -22.79 4.38
N ARG A 112 19.97 -22.08 3.60
CA ARG A 112 19.56 -21.34 2.38
C ARG A 112 20.12 -21.97 1.11
N SER A 113 20.77 -23.10 1.27
CA SER A 113 21.49 -23.82 0.24
C SER A 113 21.43 -25.31 0.53
N TYR A 114 21.66 -26.10 -0.50
CA TYR A 114 21.77 -27.55 -0.39
C TYR A 114 23.00 -28.04 -1.14
N THR A 115 23.49 -29.20 -0.72
CA THR A 115 24.60 -29.85 -1.40
C THR A 115 24.10 -31.14 -2.05
N PRO A 116 24.00 -31.18 -3.40
CA PRO A 116 23.59 -32.37 -4.11
C PRO A 116 24.37 -33.60 -3.67
N SER A 117 23.66 -34.63 -3.22
CA SER A 117 24.28 -35.91 -2.86
C SER A 117 23.41 -37.09 -3.29
N SER A 118 24.05 -38.15 -3.77
CA SER A 118 23.41 -39.43 -4.09
C SER A 118 23.26 -40.35 -2.87
N GLY A 119 23.82 -39.97 -1.72
CA GLY A 119 23.71 -40.75 -0.49
C GLY A 119 24.69 -40.31 0.59
N ALA A 120 24.54 -40.89 1.77
CA ALA A 120 25.51 -40.76 2.85
C ALA A 120 26.41 -41.99 2.92
N GLY A 121 27.65 -41.77 3.34
CA GLY A 121 28.65 -42.80 3.57
C GLY A 121 29.91 -42.56 2.76
N ASP A 122 31.05 -42.67 3.43
CA ASP A 122 32.37 -42.65 2.82
C ASP A 122 33.30 -43.64 3.56
N PRO A 123 34.14 -44.41 2.84
CA PRO A 123 35.02 -45.40 3.47
C PRO A 123 36.07 -44.79 4.41
N VAL A 124 36.38 -43.51 4.27
CA VAL A 124 37.36 -42.77 5.08
C VAL A 124 36.65 -41.89 6.12
N PHE A 125 35.60 -41.17 5.71
CA PHE A 125 34.92 -40.20 6.57
C PHE A 125 33.73 -40.76 7.37
N GLY A 126 33.33 -42.00 7.10
CA GLY A 126 32.34 -42.74 7.88
C GLY A 126 30.93 -42.78 7.27
N PRO A 127 29.99 -43.51 7.90
CA PRO A 127 28.68 -43.85 7.33
C PRO A 127 27.71 -42.67 7.18
N HIS A 128 27.95 -41.57 7.91
CA HIS A 128 27.10 -40.38 7.89
C HIS A 128 27.72 -39.21 7.12
N HIS A 129 28.82 -39.45 6.42
CA HIS A 129 29.46 -38.44 5.58
C HIS A 129 28.58 -38.14 4.36
N VAL A 130 28.25 -36.86 4.15
CA VAL A 130 27.63 -36.38 2.92
C VAL A 130 28.70 -35.56 2.21
N ALA A 131 29.08 -35.98 1.00
CA ALA A 131 30.11 -35.31 0.23
C ALA A 131 29.68 -33.87 -0.06
N SER A 132 30.42 -32.89 0.46
CA SER A 132 30.21 -31.48 0.15
C SER A 132 30.90 -31.17 -1.18
N GLY A 133 30.13 -31.13 -2.27
CA GLY A 133 30.61 -30.68 -3.57
C GLY A 133 30.21 -29.24 -3.80
N GLU A 134 29.24 -29.07 -4.69
CA GLU A 134 28.63 -27.78 -5.00
C GLU A 134 27.56 -27.40 -3.98
N GLU A 135 27.52 -26.13 -3.61
CA GLU A 135 26.48 -25.56 -2.77
C GLU A 135 25.54 -24.74 -3.66
N ILE A 136 24.29 -25.22 -3.80
CA ILE A 136 23.29 -24.62 -4.66
C ILE A 136 22.30 -23.84 -3.79
N PRO A 137 22.00 -22.56 -4.09
CA PRO A 137 21.03 -21.79 -3.33
C PRO A 137 19.63 -22.39 -3.47
N VAL A 138 18.88 -22.35 -2.37
CA VAL A 138 17.43 -22.57 -2.42
C VAL A 138 16.80 -21.24 -2.78
N GLU A 139 16.39 -21.08 -4.04
CA GLU A 139 15.89 -19.82 -4.56
C GLU A 139 14.67 -19.97 -5.47
N VAL A 140 13.84 -18.94 -5.50
CA VAL A 140 12.75 -18.74 -6.46
C VAL A 140 12.97 -17.41 -7.19
N HIS A 141 12.51 -17.32 -8.43
CA HIS A 141 12.51 -16.06 -9.18
C HIS A 141 11.11 -15.42 -9.13
N ILE A 142 11.00 -14.29 -8.43
CA ILE A 142 9.75 -13.54 -8.32
C ILE A 142 9.65 -12.55 -9.47
N LEU A 143 8.57 -12.66 -10.22
CA LEU A 143 8.25 -11.72 -11.29
C LEU A 143 7.79 -10.39 -10.71
N ASN A 144 8.20 -9.32 -11.37
CA ASN A 144 7.76 -7.98 -11.02
C ASN A 144 6.30 -7.77 -11.44
N ASP A 145 5.49 -7.18 -10.57
CA ASP A 145 4.10 -6.85 -10.89
C ASP A 145 4.03 -5.52 -11.65
N ARG A 146 2.90 -5.30 -12.33
CA ARG A 146 2.60 -3.99 -12.90
C ARG A 146 1.93 -3.12 -11.82
N PRO A 147 2.22 -1.80 -11.78
CA PRO A 147 1.43 -0.85 -11.03
C PRO A 147 -0.06 -0.98 -11.31
N THR A 148 -0.91 -0.86 -10.30
CA THR A 148 -2.36 -0.74 -10.49
C THR A 148 -2.76 0.73 -10.53
N LEU A 149 -3.64 1.09 -11.46
CA LEU A 149 -4.19 2.43 -11.63
C LEU A 149 -5.71 2.38 -11.57
N THR A 150 -6.29 3.11 -10.62
CA THR A 150 -7.74 3.26 -10.49
C THR A 150 -8.08 4.74 -10.57
N SER A 151 -8.91 5.10 -11.55
CA SER A 151 -9.36 6.48 -11.74
C SER A 151 -10.85 6.52 -12.06
N SER A 152 -11.50 7.60 -11.64
CA SER A 152 -12.91 7.84 -11.92
C SER A 152 -13.08 9.04 -12.83
N SER A 153 -14.09 9.00 -13.69
CA SER A 153 -14.49 10.16 -14.48
C SER A 153 -15.11 11.23 -13.57
N ILE A 154 -14.77 12.49 -13.80
CA ILE A 154 -15.28 13.62 -13.00
C ILE A 154 -16.00 14.64 -13.89
N SER A 155 -16.96 15.35 -13.30
CA SER A 155 -17.63 16.49 -13.92
C SER A 155 -17.27 17.75 -13.16
N ILE A 156 -16.75 18.75 -13.87
CA ILE A 156 -16.26 19.99 -13.28
C ILE A 156 -16.96 21.19 -13.95
N GLU A 157 -17.39 22.18 -13.17
CA GLU A 157 -17.90 23.43 -13.73
C GLU A 157 -16.73 24.30 -14.21
N LYS A 158 -16.91 24.98 -15.34
CA LYS A 158 -15.87 25.83 -15.92
C LYS A 158 -15.68 27.12 -15.12
N ARG A 159 -14.84 27.08 -14.09
CA ARG A 159 -14.51 28.21 -13.23
C ARG A 159 -13.02 28.57 -13.31
N PRO A 160 -12.60 29.46 -14.22
CA PRO A 160 -11.17 29.70 -14.47
C PRO A 160 -10.37 30.26 -13.30
N GLU A 161 -11.06 30.83 -12.31
CA GLU A 161 -10.44 31.40 -11.11
C GLU A 161 -10.28 30.37 -9.98
N GLU A 162 -10.88 29.17 -10.11
CA GLU A 162 -10.88 28.12 -9.08
C GLU A 162 -10.01 26.94 -9.53
N PRO A 163 -8.87 26.66 -8.85
CA PRO A 163 -8.08 25.48 -9.17
C PRO A 163 -8.88 24.22 -8.84
N THR A 164 -8.96 23.30 -9.80
CA THR A 164 -9.64 22.01 -9.62
C THR A 164 -8.61 20.90 -9.51
N VAL A 165 -8.76 20.04 -8.52
CA VAL A 165 -7.86 18.88 -8.31
C VAL A 165 -8.43 17.67 -9.05
N PHE A 166 -7.55 16.93 -9.74
CA PHE A 166 -7.84 15.62 -10.28
C PHE A 166 -7.00 14.58 -9.54
N THR A 167 -7.64 13.48 -9.13
CA THR A 167 -7.01 12.44 -8.31
C THR A 167 -7.06 11.08 -8.99
N VAL A 168 -6.05 10.27 -8.74
CA VAL A 168 -5.92 8.89 -9.21
C VAL A 168 -5.37 8.05 -8.07
N GLU A 169 -6.00 6.92 -7.81
CA GLU A 169 -5.45 5.93 -6.89
C GLU A 169 -4.46 5.05 -7.65
N ALA A 170 -3.26 4.91 -7.11
CA ALA A 170 -2.22 4.09 -7.69
C ALA A 170 -1.51 3.29 -6.59
N SER A 171 -1.22 2.03 -6.86
CA SER A 171 -0.48 1.19 -5.92
C SER A 171 0.39 0.18 -6.64
N ASP A 172 1.49 -0.19 -5.99
CA ASP A 172 2.35 -1.29 -6.40
C ASP A 172 2.99 -1.91 -5.14
N PRO A 173 3.08 -3.24 -5.01
CA PRO A 173 3.68 -3.88 -3.84
C PRO A 173 5.12 -3.45 -3.55
N ASP A 174 5.87 -3.10 -4.61
CA ASP A 174 7.27 -2.68 -4.53
C ASP A 174 7.44 -1.17 -4.43
N GLY A 175 6.34 -0.43 -4.49
CA GLY A 175 6.29 1.01 -4.49
C GLY A 175 6.36 1.62 -5.89
N LEU A 176 5.81 2.82 -5.99
CA LEU A 176 5.75 3.58 -7.22
C LEU A 176 6.93 4.55 -7.31
N GLU A 177 7.59 4.60 -8.47
CA GLU A 177 8.60 5.63 -8.77
C GLU A 177 7.91 6.96 -9.11
N ARG A 178 6.88 6.92 -9.97
CA ARG A 178 6.13 8.11 -10.39
C ARG A 178 4.79 7.78 -11.02
N VAL A 179 3.85 8.70 -10.85
CA VAL A 179 2.55 8.71 -11.52
C VAL A 179 2.45 9.97 -12.38
N GLN A 180 1.95 9.84 -13.60
CA GLN A 180 1.87 10.93 -14.56
C GLN A 180 0.56 10.92 -15.33
N ILE A 181 0.14 12.13 -15.72
CA ILE A 181 -1.08 12.37 -16.47
C ILE A 181 -0.83 13.26 -17.68
N LYS A 182 -1.40 12.87 -18.81
CA LYS A 182 -1.45 13.68 -20.01
C LYS A 182 -2.71 14.55 -19.97
N LEU A 183 -2.55 15.77 -19.46
CA LEU A 183 -3.65 16.71 -19.17
C LEU A 183 -4.35 17.29 -20.41
N GLY A 184 -3.74 17.23 -21.59
CA GLY A 184 -4.31 17.76 -22.82
C GLY A 184 -4.73 19.24 -22.69
N VAL A 185 -6.01 19.53 -22.87
CA VAL A 185 -6.57 20.90 -22.79
C VAL A 185 -6.48 21.52 -21.39
N PHE A 186 -6.25 20.71 -20.35
CA PHE A 186 -6.10 21.14 -18.95
C PHE A 186 -4.65 21.39 -18.53
N ALA A 187 -3.67 21.16 -19.43
CA ALA A 187 -2.27 21.42 -19.12
C ALA A 187 -2.02 22.94 -18.97
N PRO A 188 -1.18 23.40 -18.03
CA PRO A 188 -0.74 24.80 -17.98
C PRO A 188 -0.09 25.25 -19.30
N VAL A 189 -0.15 26.55 -19.62
CA VAL A 189 0.48 27.08 -20.84
C VAL A 189 2.00 26.90 -20.74
N GLY A 190 2.60 26.26 -21.75
CA GLY A 190 4.02 25.90 -21.73
C GLY A 190 4.38 24.74 -20.79
N GLY A 191 3.37 24.05 -20.25
CA GLY A 191 3.55 22.86 -19.42
C GLY A 191 4.05 21.65 -20.22
N GLN A 192 4.53 20.65 -19.48
CA GLN A 192 4.93 19.37 -20.08
C GLN A 192 3.72 18.61 -20.61
N GLU A 193 3.94 17.74 -21.61
CA GLU A 193 2.90 16.85 -22.13
C GLU A 193 2.38 15.89 -21.05
N TRP A 194 3.31 15.37 -20.22
CA TRP A 194 3.03 14.55 -19.06
C TRP A 194 3.31 15.35 -17.80
N ALA A 195 2.27 15.67 -17.05
CA ALA A 195 2.40 16.32 -15.75
C ALA A 195 2.62 15.24 -14.65
N PRO A 196 3.53 15.48 -13.69
CA PRO A 196 3.63 14.63 -12.51
C PRO A 196 2.37 14.75 -11.65
N MET A 197 1.98 13.65 -11.03
CA MET A 197 0.98 13.63 -9.96
C MET A 197 1.69 13.38 -8.61
N HIS A 198 1.12 13.88 -7.52
CA HIS A 198 1.77 13.94 -6.21
C HIS A 198 0.92 13.31 -5.10
N ASP A 199 1.57 12.53 -4.22
CA ASP A 199 1.01 11.92 -3.00
C ASP A 199 1.94 12.30 -1.81
N ASP A 200 2.12 13.60 -1.59
CA ASP A 200 3.06 14.18 -0.61
C ASP A 200 2.42 15.14 0.39
N GLY A 201 1.10 15.30 0.34
CA GLY A 201 0.27 16.15 1.18
C GLY A 201 0.46 17.65 0.95
N VAL A 202 1.19 18.07 -0.10
CA VAL A 202 1.58 19.47 -0.31
C VAL A 202 1.40 19.90 -1.77
N ASN A 203 1.93 19.14 -2.72
CA ASN A 203 1.93 19.46 -4.14
C ASN A 203 0.69 18.89 -4.84
N GLY A 204 0.35 19.44 -6.00
CA GLY A 204 -0.72 18.88 -6.85
C GLY A 204 -2.15 19.02 -6.31
N GLY A 205 -2.33 19.59 -5.12
CA GLY A 205 -3.62 19.60 -4.43
C GLY A 205 -3.85 18.36 -3.55
N ASP A 206 -2.78 17.64 -3.22
CA ASP A 206 -2.85 16.47 -2.36
C ASP A 206 -3.15 16.87 -0.91
N ALA A 207 -4.05 16.11 -0.27
CA ALA A 207 -4.52 16.38 1.07
C ALA A 207 -3.78 15.55 2.13
N VAL A 208 -3.37 14.32 1.81
CA VAL A 208 -2.80 13.37 2.77
C VAL A 208 -1.63 12.65 2.14
N ALA A 209 -0.43 12.86 2.68
CA ALA A 209 0.77 12.21 2.17
C ALA A 209 0.76 10.69 2.40
N GLY A 210 1.08 9.93 1.35
CA GLY A 210 1.30 8.49 1.39
C GLY A 210 0.03 7.67 1.52
N ASP A 211 -1.11 8.20 1.07
CA ASP A 211 -2.39 7.46 1.08
C ASP A 211 -2.65 6.69 -0.22
N GLY A 212 -1.74 6.76 -1.20
CA GLY A 212 -1.86 6.13 -2.51
C GLY A 212 -2.74 6.89 -3.49
N ILE A 213 -3.22 8.09 -3.13
CA ILE A 213 -4.03 8.96 -3.97
C ILE A 213 -3.17 10.09 -4.51
N TYR A 214 -2.75 9.92 -5.77
CA TYR A 214 -1.98 10.92 -6.46
C TYR A 214 -2.88 12.03 -6.99
N SER A 215 -2.43 13.28 -6.87
CA SER A 215 -3.19 14.47 -7.24
C SER A 215 -2.46 15.36 -8.26
N VAL A 216 -3.22 16.11 -9.04
CA VAL A 216 -2.73 17.16 -9.94
C VAL A 216 -3.73 18.30 -10.05
N LEU A 217 -3.23 19.52 -10.27
CA LEU A 217 -4.06 20.70 -10.54
C LEU A 217 -4.39 20.82 -12.03
N LEU A 218 -5.68 20.96 -12.34
CA LEU A 218 -6.19 21.22 -13.67
C LEU A 218 -6.16 22.72 -13.99
N SER A 219 -5.65 23.10 -15.16
CA SER A 219 -5.71 24.48 -15.66
C SER A 219 -6.94 24.68 -16.54
N VAL A 220 -8.06 25.07 -15.92
CA VAL A 220 -9.29 25.44 -16.61
C VAL A 220 -9.22 26.92 -16.99
N ARG A 221 -9.32 27.23 -18.29
CA ARG A 221 -9.23 28.60 -18.82
C ARG A 221 -10.54 29.02 -19.46
N GLN A 222 -10.73 30.33 -19.65
CA GLN A 222 -11.85 30.86 -20.43
C GLN A 222 -11.93 30.24 -21.84
N GLY A 223 -10.79 29.93 -22.46
CA GLY A 223 -10.72 29.26 -23.76
C GLY A 223 -10.87 27.75 -23.75
N THR A 224 -10.91 27.08 -22.58
CA THR A 224 -11.00 25.61 -22.54
C THR A 224 -12.38 25.16 -23.05
N PRO A 225 -12.45 24.30 -24.08
CA PRO A 225 -13.71 23.85 -24.66
C PRO A 225 -14.54 23.04 -23.67
N LEU A 226 -15.85 23.26 -23.66
CA LEU A 226 -16.81 22.46 -22.89
C LEU A 226 -16.93 21.04 -23.46
N GLY A 227 -17.47 20.13 -22.66
CA GLY A 227 -17.69 18.74 -23.03
C GLY A 227 -16.71 17.77 -22.37
N THR A 228 -16.72 16.53 -22.84
CA THR A 228 -15.90 15.45 -22.27
C THR A 228 -14.55 15.38 -22.95
N HIS A 229 -13.49 15.41 -22.15
CA HIS A 229 -12.10 15.30 -22.57
C HIS A 229 -11.49 14.06 -21.95
N GLU A 230 -10.84 13.23 -22.77
CA GLU A 230 -10.09 12.07 -22.30
C GLU A 230 -8.69 12.50 -21.85
N VAL A 231 -8.25 11.99 -20.70
CA VAL A 231 -6.90 12.13 -20.18
C VAL A 231 -6.26 10.76 -20.08
N SER A 232 -4.98 10.67 -20.42
CA SER A 232 -4.22 9.42 -20.32
C SER A 232 -3.38 9.41 -19.05
N LEU A 233 -3.27 8.26 -18.42
CA LEU A 233 -2.56 8.03 -17.17
C LEU A 233 -1.45 7.02 -17.40
N ARG A 234 -0.37 7.15 -16.63
CA ARG A 234 0.66 6.13 -16.54
C ARG A 234 1.33 6.13 -15.18
N ALA A 235 1.69 4.95 -14.71
CA ALA A 235 2.44 4.73 -13.48
C ALA A 235 3.64 3.84 -13.76
N PHE A 236 4.76 4.18 -13.10
CA PHE A 236 6.00 3.42 -13.12
C PHE A 236 6.28 2.92 -11.71
N ASP A 237 6.60 1.65 -11.56
CA ASP A 237 7.09 1.12 -10.29
C ASP A 237 8.58 1.42 -10.09
N ALA A 238 9.13 0.98 -8.96
CA ALA A 238 10.54 1.08 -8.62
C ALA A 238 11.46 0.16 -9.46
N TYR A 239 10.91 -0.80 -10.19
CA TYR A 239 11.63 -1.87 -10.91
C TYR A 239 11.54 -1.75 -12.45
N GLY A 240 10.93 -0.68 -12.96
CA GLY A 240 10.84 -0.30 -14.36
C GLY A 240 9.60 -0.80 -15.11
N GLU A 241 8.63 -1.44 -14.44
CA GLU A 241 7.37 -1.83 -15.07
C GLU A 241 6.40 -0.64 -15.17
N LEU A 242 5.60 -0.68 -16.22
CA LEU A 242 4.70 0.41 -16.60
C LEU A 242 3.27 -0.11 -16.70
N ASN A 243 2.33 0.63 -16.12
CA ASN A 243 0.93 0.50 -16.44
C ASN A 243 0.35 1.81 -16.97
N THR A 244 -0.62 1.72 -17.88
CA THR A 244 -1.31 2.87 -18.47
C THR A 244 -2.82 2.76 -18.27
N GLY A 245 -3.47 3.91 -18.20
CA GLY A 245 -4.93 4.00 -18.07
C GLY A 245 -5.47 5.23 -18.78
N SER A 246 -6.79 5.40 -18.77
CA SER A 246 -7.42 6.65 -19.16
C SER A 246 -8.62 6.97 -18.28
N SER A 247 -8.96 8.25 -18.23
CA SER A 247 -10.14 8.77 -17.55
C SER A 247 -10.77 9.88 -18.38
N ALA A 248 -11.99 10.26 -18.04
CA ALA A 248 -12.73 11.32 -18.71
C ALA A 248 -13.04 12.47 -17.74
N ILE A 249 -12.78 13.69 -18.18
CA ILE A 249 -13.13 14.92 -17.46
C ILE A 249 -14.19 15.64 -18.28
N THR A 250 -15.40 15.77 -17.73
CA THR A 250 -16.50 16.50 -18.36
C THR A 250 -16.53 17.93 -17.83
N LEU A 251 -16.25 18.89 -18.71
CA LEU A 251 -16.30 20.32 -18.41
C LEU A 251 -17.69 20.88 -18.75
N LEU A 252 -18.39 21.35 -17.73
CA LEU A 252 -19.76 21.88 -17.82
C LEU A 252 -19.77 23.41 -17.79
N GLU A 253 -20.83 24.01 -18.33
CA GLU A 253 -21.07 25.44 -18.13
C GLU A 253 -21.28 25.73 -16.63
N PRO A 254 -20.81 26.87 -16.13
CA PRO A 254 -21.12 27.29 -14.77
C PRO A 254 -22.63 27.40 -14.64
N THR A 255 -23.20 26.71 -13.65
CA THR A 255 -24.56 27.00 -13.27
C THR A 255 -24.57 28.44 -12.77
N ALA A 256 -25.35 29.33 -13.39
CA ALA A 256 -25.48 30.69 -12.92
C ALA A 256 -25.86 30.63 -11.43
N GLN A 257 -24.98 31.11 -10.55
CA GLN A 257 -25.42 31.44 -9.20
C GLN A 257 -26.58 32.40 -9.42
N SER A 258 -27.79 31.98 -9.06
CA SER A 258 -28.88 32.91 -8.87
C SER A 258 -28.35 33.91 -7.88
N GLY A 259 -27.90 35.06 -8.39
CA GLY A 259 -27.46 36.15 -7.57
C GLY A 259 -28.62 36.41 -6.64
N GLN A 260 -28.46 36.04 -5.38
CA GLN A 260 -29.14 36.71 -4.30
C GLN A 260 -28.52 38.12 -4.29
N GLY A 261 -28.86 38.90 -5.32
CA GLY A 261 -28.82 40.34 -5.24
C GLY A 261 -29.65 40.65 -4.02
N GLY A 262 -29.03 41.31 -3.03
CA GLY A 262 -29.64 41.70 -1.78
C GLY A 262 -30.82 42.63 -2.00
N GLY A 263 -31.93 42.06 -2.48
CA GLY A 263 -33.26 42.60 -2.33
C GLY A 263 -33.60 42.40 -0.87
N LEU A 264 -33.70 43.51 -0.15
CA LEU A 264 -34.18 43.56 1.22
C LEU A 264 -35.39 42.63 1.35
N ASP A 265 -35.33 41.70 2.31
CA ASP A 265 -36.41 40.75 2.59
C ASP A 265 -37.75 41.51 2.60
N SER A 266 -38.69 41.08 1.75
CA SER A 266 -40.04 41.65 1.70
C SER A 266 -40.75 41.56 3.06
N ALA A 267 -40.31 40.63 3.93
CA ALA A 267 -40.72 40.54 5.32
C ALA A 267 -40.21 41.69 6.20
N VAL A 268 -38.99 42.21 5.97
CA VAL A 268 -38.43 43.35 6.71
C VAL A 268 -39.07 44.66 6.26
N LEU A 269 -39.31 44.83 4.95
CA LEU A 269 -40.06 45.99 4.41
C LEU A 269 -41.53 45.96 4.83
N GLY A 270 -42.17 44.80 4.82
CA GLY A 270 -43.54 44.62 5.32
C GLY A 270 -43.67 44.88 6.83
N GLY A 271 -42.72 44.40 7.62
CA GLY A 271 -42.67 44.62 9.07
C GLY A 271 -42.42 46.08 9.46
N LEU A 272 -41.48 46.75 8.78
CA LEU A 272 -41.24 48.19 8.98
C LEU A 272 -42.41 49.06 8.51
N GLY A 273 -43.06 48.71 7.40
CA GLY A 273 -44.25 49.41 6.92
C GLY A 273 -45.44 49.34 7.89
N ILE A 274 -45.67 48.15 8.48
CA ILE A 274 -46.72 47.98 9.50
C ILE A 274 -46.38 48.73 10.79
N LEU A 275 -45.12 48.71 11.25
CA LEU A 275 -44.70 49.46 12.44
C LEU A 275 -44.86 50.98 12.28
N VAL A 276 -44.55 51.52 11.10
CA VAL A 276 -44.75 52.95 10.80
C VAL A 276 -46.24 53.31 10.75
N LEU A 277 -47.08 52.46 10.15
CA LEU A 277 -48.54 52.68 10.12
C LEU A 277 -49.17 52.60 11.51
N VAL A 278 -48.77 51.63 12.34
CA VAL A 278 -49.25 51.52 13.73
C VAL A 278 -48.77 52.72 14.56
N GLY A 279 -47.53 53.16 14.37
CA GLY A 279 -47.01 54.37 15.00
C GLY A 279 -47.79 55.64 14.60
N ALA A 280 -48.11 55.79 13.32
CA ALA A 280 -48.90 56.93 12.82
C ALA A 280 -50.33 56.95 13.38
N VAL A 281 -50.98 55.78 13.47
CA VAL A 281 -52.32 55.66 14.09
C VAL A 281 -52.27 55.97 15.59
N PHE A 282 -51.23 55.53 16.29
CA PHE A 282 -51.06 55.83 17.72
C PHE A 282 -50.83 57.33 17.98
N VAL A 283 -50.03 58.02 17.15
CA VAL A 283 -49.83 59.47 17.24
C VAL A 283 -51.13 60.24 16.95
N LEU A 284 -51.89 59.83 15.93
CA LEU A 284 -53.19 60.42 15.63
C LEU A 284 -54.21 60.21 16.78
N ALA A 285 -54.23 59.04 17.41
CA ALA A 285 -55.07 58.78 18.56
C ALA A 285 -54.67 59.62 19.79
N LEU A 286 -53.38 59.81 20.03
CA LEU A 286 -52.86 60.70 21.07
C LEU A 286 -53.19 62.19 20.80
N MET A 287 -53.18 62.61 19.53
CA MET A 287 -53.62 63.96 19.15
C MET A 287 -55.12 64.16 19.37
N TRP A 288 -55.96 63.15 19.11
CA TRP A 288 -57.38 63.22 19.44
C TRP A 288 -57.68 63.24 20.93
N GLN A 289 -56.91 62.52 21.76
CA GLN A 289 -57.09 62.57 23.22
C GLN A 289 -56.59 63.86 23.87
N ARG A 290 -55.70 64.63 23.23
CA ARG A 290 -55.21 65.92 23.73
C ARG A 290 -55.89 67.16 23.14
N GLY A 291 -56.76 66.99 22.14
CA GLY A 291 -57.54 68.06 21.51
C GLY A 291 -58.81 68.47 22.28
N GLY A 292 -58.72 68.58 23.61
CA GLY A 292 -59.89 68.78 24.47
C GLY A 292 -59.64 69.64 25.70
N GLN A 293 -58.85 70.71 25.60
CA GLN A 293 -58.88 71.78 26.62
C GLN A 293 -58.41 73.13 26.07
N GLY A 294 -59.23 73.72 25.19
CA GLY A 294 -59.18 75.13 24.85
C GLY A 294 -60.16 75.90 25.74
N GLY A 295 -59.70 76.32 26.92
CA GLY A 295 -60.43 77.23 27.80
C GLY A 295 -60.44 78.64 27.23
N GLY A 296 -61.45 78.97 26.43
CA GLY A 296 -61.80 80.34 26.09
C GLY A 296 -62.52 80.98 27.27
N SER A 297 -61.81 81.74 28.10
CA SER A 297 -62.41 82.71 29.00
C SER A 297 -62.42 84.07 28.31
N ASP A 298 -63.57 84.43 27.74
CA ASP A 298 -63.86 85.80 27.34
C ASP A 298 -63.83 86.71 28.57
N ARG A 299 -62.92 87.69 28.56
CA ARG A 299 -62.97 88.86 29.43
C ARG A 299 -63.55 90.02 28.62
N PHE A 300 -64.81 90.30 28.90
CA PHE A 300 -65.50 91.55 28.56
C PHE A 300 -64.85 92.77 29.23
N GLY A 301 -64.98 93.93 28.56
CA GLY A 301 -64.90 95.29 29.12
C GLY A 301 -64.02 96.23 28.29
N MET A 302 -64.51 96.88 27.23
CA MET A 302 -65.33 98.13 27.16
C MET A 302 -64.49 99.42 27.25
N GLN A 303 -64.74 100.28 26.25
CA GLN A 303 -64.28 101.66 26.00
C GLN A 303 -62.97 101.83 25.22
#